data_AF-A0A7J8QXL5-F1
#
_entry.id   AF-A0A7J8QXL5-F1
#
_cell.length_a   1.000
_cell.length_b   1.000
_cell.length_c   1.000
_cell.angle_alpha   90.00
_cell.angle_beta   90.00
_cell.angle_gamma   90.00
#
_symmetry.space_group_name_H-M   'P 1'
#
loop_
_entity.id
_entity.type
_entity.pdbx_description
1 polymer ?
#
loop_
_entity_poly.entity_id
_entity_poly.type
_entity_poly.pdbx_seq_one_letter_code
_entity_poly.pdbx_strand_id
1 'polypeptide(L)'
;MLAFRLLLASILLASCLPCYEFATTLQDNEVQYLKDIAKTLGKKDWNFNVDPCSGEEGWATPNAAKGFENAVTCNCTVSNDTVCHVVSMYATFLLSLSYFDNT
;
A
#
# COMPACT_ATOMS: atom_id res chain seq x y z
N MET A 1 -41.62 -28.36 4.10
CA MET A 1 -41.52 -26.98 4.63
C MET A 1 -40.35 -26.80 5.60
N LEU A 2 -40.16 -27.67 6.59
CA LEU A 2 -39.05 -27.57 7.55
C LEU A 2 -37.66 -27.77 6.91
N ALA A 3 -37.51 -28.73 6.01
CA ALA A 3 -36.26 -29.00 5.30
C ALA A 3 -35.78 -27.83 4.43
N PHE A 4 -36.69 -27.11 3.77
CA PHE A 4 -36.34 -25.93 2.97
C PHE A 4 -35.85 -24.77 3.84
N ARG A 5 -36.41 -24.61 5.05
CA ARG A 5 -35.95 -23.60 6.02
C ARG A 5 -34.56 -23.92 6.57
N LEU A 6 -34.26 -25.20 6.79
CA LEU A 6 -32.94 -25.65 7.24
C LEU A 6 -31.87 -25.47 6.14
N LEU A 7 -32.22 -25.71 4.88
CA LEU A 7 -31.32 -25.50 3.75
C LEU A 7 -30.99 -24.02 3.53
N LEU A 8 -32.00 -23.13 3.60
CA LEU A 8 -31.78 -21.68 3.51
C LEU A 8 -30.92 -21.16 4.66
N ALA A 9 -31.14 -21.64 5.88
CA ALA A 9 -30.31 -21.28 7.03
C ALA A 9 -28.85 -21.73 6.84
N SER A 10 -28.62 -22.93 6.31
CA SER A 10 -27.26 -23.45 6.04
C SER A 10 -26.51 -22.65 4.96
N ILE A 11 -27.21 -22.17 3.92
CA ILE A 11 -26.62 -21.36 2.85
C ILE A 11 -26.21 -19.97 3.36
N LEU A 12 -27.04 -19.37 4.22
CA LEU A 12 -26.75 -18.07 4.86
C LEU A 12 -25.60 -18.14 5.88
N LEU A 13 -25.42 -19.28 6.57
CA LEU A 13 -24.26 -19.50 7.44
C LEU A 13 -22.97 -19.73 6.65
N ALA A 14 -23.04 -20.34 5.46
CA ALA A 14 -21.88 -20.62 4.61
C ALA A 14 -21.39 -19.40 3.80
N SER A 15 -22.25 -18.39 3.57
CA SER A 15 -21.90 -17.16 2.84
C SER A 15 -21.13 -16.13 3.66
N CYS A 16 -20.82 -16.42 4.93
CA CYS A 16 -20.08 -15.56 5.85
C CYS A 16 -18.66 -16.07 6.12
N LEU A 17 -18.00 -16.63 5.11
CA LEU A 17 -16.55 -16.53 5.03
C LEU A 17 -16.27 -15.20 4.31
N PRO A 18 -16.18 -14.06 5.03
CA PRO A 18 -15.59 -12.89 4.40
C PRO A 18 -14.20 -13.31 3.93
N CYS A 19 -13.84 -12.83 2.73
CA CYS A 19 -12.45 -12.82 2.28
C CYS A 19 -11.67 -12.09 3.38
N TYR A 20 -11.08 -12.83 4.31
CA TYR A 20 -10.14 -12.27 5.25
C TYR A 20 -8.86 -12.10 4.47
N GLU A 21 -8.76 -10.95 3.78
CA GLU A 21 -7.46 -10.44 3.40
C GLU A 21 -6.76 -10.17 4.73
N PHE A 22 -5.76 -10.99 5.06
CA PHE A 22 -4.73 -10.58 6.01
C PHE A 22 -4.10 -9.33 5.38
N ALA A 23 -4.64 -8.16 5.71
CA ALA A 23 -3.97 -6.91 5.47
C ALA A 23 -2.72 -6.96 6.36
N THR A 24 -1.65 -7.50 5.82
CA THR A 24 -0.33 -7.43 6.43
C THR A 24 0.08 -5.98 6.38
N THR A 25 -0.18 -5.27 7.47
CA THR A 25 0.10 -3.84 7.51
C THR A 25 1.60 -3.62 7.67
N LEU A 26 2.10 -2.59 6.99
CA LEU A 26 3.44 -2.07 7.24
C LEU A 26 3.58 -1.63 8.72
N GLN A 27 4.72 -1.86 9.34
CA GLN A 27 4.93 -1.47 10.74
C GLN A 27 4.82 0.06 10.95
N ASP A 28 4.29 0.48 12.10
CA ASP A 28 4.04 1.89 12.43
C ASP A 28 5.31 2.78 12.35
N ASN A 29 6.47 2.22 12.70
CA ASN A 29 7.75 2.93 12.61
C ASN A 29 8.13 3.23 11.15
N GLU A 30 7.90 2.29 10.23
CA GLU A 30 8.15 2.49 8.80
C GLU A 30 7.17 3.50 8.21
N VAL A 31 5.90 3.46 8.62
CA VAL A 31 4.92 4.51 8.27
C VAL A 31 5.39 5.88 8.75
N GLN A 32 5.95 5.98 9.96
CA GLN A 32 6.49 7.24 10.47
C GLN A 32 7.71 7.72 9.68
N TYR A 33 8.62 6.83 9.31
CA TYR A 33 9.75 7.18 8.43
C TYR A 33 9.28 7.65 7.06
N LEU A 34 8.25 7.04 6.48
CA LEU A 34 7.65 7.48 5.22
C LEU A 34 7.03 8.88 5.34
N LYS A 35 6.44 9.25 6.48
CA LYS A 35 5.96 10.63 6.74
C LYS A 35 7.11 11.63 6.77
N ASP A 36 8.22 11.28 7.42
CA ASP A 36 9.39 12.15 7.51
C ASP A 36 10.04 12.33 6.13
N ILE A 37 10.10 11.26 5.34
CA ILE A 37 10.54 11.29 3.94
C ILE A 37 9.61 12.17 3.11
N ALA A 38 8.29 11.99 3.19
CA ALA A 38 7.32 12.80 2.45
C ALA A 38 7.48 14.29 2.77
N LYS A 39 7.65 14.63 4.05
CA LYS A 39 7.92 16.00 4.49
C LYS A 39 9.22 16.54 3.91
N THR A 40 10.28 15.73 3.90
CA THR A 40 11.60 16.10 3.36
C THR A 40 11.55 16.32 1.84
N LEU A 41 10.77 15.49 1.13
CA LEU A 41 10.60 15.55 -0.32
C LEU A 41 9.55 16.60 -0.75
N GLY A 42 8.82 17.21 0.19
CA GLY A 42 7.68 18.07 -0.12
C GLY A 42 6.51 17.33 -0.78
N LYS A 43 6.42 16.01 -0.58
CA LYS A 43 5.43 15.14 -1.18
C LYS A 43 4.09 15.26 -0.45
N LYS A 44 3.02 15.55 -1.19
CA LYS A 44 1.68 15.87 -0.64
C LYS A 44 0.57 14.95 -1.13
N ASP A 45 0.88 14.16 -2.14
CA ASP A 45 -0.01 13.22 -2.83
C ASP A 45 -0.02 11.82 -2.20
N TRP A 46 0.77 11.56 -1.16
CA TRP A 46 0.69 10.31 -0.39
C TRP A 46 -0.44 10.36 0.65
N ASN A 47 -1.38 9.42 0.54
CA ASN A 47 -2.42 9.21 1.52
C ASN A 47 -1.97 8.20 2.59
N PHE A 48 -1.63 8.69 3.79
CA PHE A 48 -1.22 7.86 4.92
C PHE A 48 -2.37 7.16 5.65
N ASN A 49 -3.63 7.31 5.18
CA ASN A 49 -4.77 6.56 5.70
C ASN A 49 -4.99 5.22 4.98
N VAL A 50 -4.25 4.96 3.91
CA VAL A 50 -4.22 3.65 3.22
C VAL A 50 -2.87 2.99 3.43
N ASP A 51 -2.80 1.68 3.20
CA ASP A 51 -1.55 0.92 3.29
C ASP A 51 -0.53 1.44 2.26
N PRO A 52 0.66 1.91 2.70
CA PRO A 52 1.72 2.33 1.79
C PRO A 52 2.20 1.25 0.81
N CYS A 53 2.02 -0.02 1.15
CA CYS A 53 2.39 -1.16 0.31
C CYS A 53 1.33 -1.52 -0.74
N SER A 54 0.14 -0.92 -0.70
CA SER A 54 -0.94 -1.17 -1.65
C SER A 54 -0.64 -0.62 -3.05
N GLY A 55 0.19 0.42 -3.15
CA GLY A 55 0.40 1.18 -4.37
C GLY A 55 -0.76 2.12 -4.74
N GLU A 56 -1.82 2.18 -3.93
CA GLU A 56 -2.98 3.03 -4.16
C GLU A 56 -2.76 4.47 -3.64
N GLU A 57 -3.66 5.39 -3.98
CA GLU A 57 -3.72 6.75 -3.39
C GLU A 57 -2.36 7.47 -3.28
N GLY A 58 -1.58 7.41 -4.37
CA GLY A 58 -0.29 8.07 -4.53
C GLY A 58 0.94 7.23 -4.17
N TRP A 59 0.79 6.03 -3.62
CA TRP A 59 1.91 5.16 -3.25
C TRP A 59 2.62 4.52 -4.43
N ALA A 60 1.94 4.38 -5.57
CA ALA A 60 2.55 4.03 -6.84
C ALA A 60 1.99 4.82 -8.02
N THR A 61 2.80 5.02 -9.05
CA THR A 61 2.36 5.52 -10.36
C THR A 61 2.48 4.39 -11.37
N PRO A 62 1.36 3.74 -11.76
CA PRO A 62 1.39 2.68 -12.75
C PRO A 62 1.95 3.17 -14.08
N ASN A 63 2.83 2.39 -14.71
CA ASN A 63 3.39 2.68 -16.04
C ASN A 63 4.08 4.05 -16.14
N ALA A 64 4.73 4.50 -15.07
CA ALA A 64 5.47 5.75 -15.08
C ALA A 64 6.55 5.78 -16.18
N ALA A 65 6.76 6.96 -16.76
CA ALA A 65 7.89 7.17 -17.65
C ALA A 65 9.20 6.96 -16.90
N LYS A 66 10.22 6.42 -17.58
CA LYS A 66 11.52 6.16 -16.96
C LYS A 66 12.12 7.45 -16.37
N GLY A 67 12.51 7.43 -15.10
CA GLY A 67 12.99 8.58 -14.32
C GLY A 67 11.89 9.31 -13.53
N PHE A 68 10.62 8.98 -13.76
CA PHE A 68 9.45 9.52 -13.05
C PHE A 68 8.74 8.45 -12.21
N GLU A 69 9.43 7.34 -11.94
CA GLU A 69 8.88 6.25 -11.15
C GLU A 69 8.60 6.71 -9.72
N ASN A 70 7.41 6.34 -9.27
CA ASN A 70 6.99 6.49 -7.89
C ASN A 70 6.43 5.15 -7.47
N ALA A 71 7.07 4.50 -6.51
CA ALA A 71 6.62 3.21 -5.98
C ALA A 71 7.32 2.94 -4.65
N VAL A 72 6.54 2.52 -3.65
CA VAL A 72 7.06 1.84 -2.45
C VAL A 72 6.94 0.34 -2.69
N THR A 73 8.05 -0.38 -2.53
CA THR A 73 8.08 -1.84 -2.63
C THR A 73 8.22 -2.43 -1.25
N CYS A 74 7.34 -3.36 -0.92
CA CYS A 74 7.36 -4.04 0.36
C CYS A 74 7.64 -5.54 0.20
N ASN A 75 8.28 -6.11 1.21
CA ASN A 75 8.42 -7.55 1.37
C ASN A 75 7.69 -7.98 2.64
N CYS A 76 6.67 -8.83 2.47
CA CYS A 76 5.86 -9.34 3.56
C CYS A 76 6.25 -10.75 4.01
N THR A 77 7.19 -11.41 3.32
CA THR A 77 7.57 -12.81 3.60
C THR A 77 8.61 -12.95 4.71
N VAL A 78 9.08 -11.85 5.30
CA VAL A 78 10.19 -11.84 6.27
C VAL A 78 9.77 -12.38 7.64
N SER A 79 8.47 -12.48 7.94
CA SER A 79 7.96 -12.90 9.27
C SER A 79 6.65 -13.69 9.19
N ASN A 80 6.65 -14.78 8.42
CA ASN A 80 5.47 -15.65 8.20
C ASN A 80 4.25 -14.86 7.68
N ASP A 81 4.46 -13.91 6.78
CA ASP A 81 3.38 -13.13 6.14
C ASP A 81 2.44 -12.44 7.14
N THR A 82 2.97 -11.99 8.28
CA THR A 82 2.19 -11.21 9.26
C THR A 82 2.60 -9.74 9.29
N VAL A 83 3.81 -9.42 8.82
CA VAL A 83 4.38 -8.08 8.87
C VAL A 83 5.11 -7.79 7.57
N CYS A 84 4.78 -6.66 6.95
CA CYS A 84 5.48 -6.15 5.78
C CYS A 84 6.59 -5.18 6.17
N HIS A 85 7.62 -5.14 5.33
CA HIS A 85 8.74 -4.19 5.44
C HIS A 85 8.98 -3.50 4.10
N VAL A 86 9.25 -2.20 4.13
CA VAL A 86 9.71 -1.48 2.93
C VAL A 86 11.11 -1.95 2.59
N VAL A 87 11.29 -2.47 1.38
CA VAL A 87 12.60 -2.94 0.88
C VAL A 87 13.20 -2.00 -0.15
N SER A 88 12.37 -1.22 -0.84
CA SER A 88 12.85 -0.18 -1.75
C SER A 88 11.78 0.89 -1.96
N MET A 89 12.23 2.08 -2.34
CA MET A 89 11.35 3.17 -2.74
C MET A 89 11.95 3.92 -3.93
N TYR A 90 11.07 4.31 -4.86
CA TYR A 90 11.35 5.27 -5.90
C TYR A 90 10.45 6.48 -5.67
N ALA A 91 11.05 7.65 -5.58
CA ALA A 91 10.33 8.91 -5.48
C ALA A 91 11.12 9.95 -6.26
N THR A 92 10.54 10.48 -7.34
CA THR A 92 11.15 11.58 -8.08
C THR A 92 11.21 12.80 -7.17
N PHE A 93 12.42 13.28 -6.93
CA PHE A 93 12.65 14.50 -6.20
C PHE A 93 12.19 15.65 -7.10
N LEU A 94 11.08 16.31 -6.75
CA LEU A 94 10.68 17.59 -7.37
C LEU A 94 11.61 18.70 -6.89
N LEU A 95 12.93 18.51 -6.97
CA LEU A 95 13.81 19.63 -7.22
C LEU A 95 13.32 20.13 -8.55
N SER A 96 12.65 21.28 -8.50
CA SER A 96 12.40 22.14 -9.65
C SER A 96 13.40 21.82 -10.75
N LEU A 97 12.91 21.33 -11.90
CA LEU A 97 13.71 21.03 -13.09
C LEU A 97 14.61 22.22 -13.52
N SER A 98 14.48 23.38 -12.89
CA SER A 98 15.41 24.51 -13.03
C SER A 98 16.82 24.30 -12.46
N TYR A 99 17.13 23.27 -11.66
CA TYR A 99 18.49 23.11 -11.10
C TYR A 99 19.41 22.20 -11.95
N PHE A 100 18.88 21.25 -12.71
CA PHE A 100 19.70 20.27 -13.44
C PHE A 100 19.89 20.57 -14.94
N ASP A 101 19.17 21.55 -15.50
CA ASP A 101 19.39 22.06 -16.87
C ASP A 101 20.50 23.14 -16.96
N ASN A 102 21.34 23.30 -15.92
CA ASN A 102 22.37 24.35 -15.88
C ASN A 102 23.76 23.90 -15.40
N THR A 103 24.14 22.67 -15.77
CA THR A 103 25.55 22.24 -15.81
C THR A 103 25.81 21.36 -17.02
#